data_AF-A0A319EN16-F1
#
_entry.id   AF-A0A319EN16-F1
#
_cell.length_a   1.000
_cell.length_b   1.000
_cell.length_c   1.000
_cell.angle_alpha   90.00
_cell.angle_beta   90.00
_cell.angle_gamma   90.00
#
_symmetry.space_group_name_H-M   'P 1'
#
loop_
_entity.id
_entity.type
_entity.pdbx_description
1 polymer ?
#
loop_
_entity_poly.entity_id
_entity_poly.type
_entity_poly.pdbx_seq_one_letter_code
_entity_poly.pdbx_strand_id
1 'polypeptide(L)' 'MASSELNIVALVYPQPDKLEELSALLATLTQQVQANEPDTLVYYSFANKEGTVISVIER' A
#
# COMPACT_ATOMS: atom_id res chain seq x y z
N MET A 1 8.16 -23.19 -13.51
CA MET A 1 8.47 -21.89 -14.14
C MET A 1 9.00 -21.01 -13.03
N ALA A 2 10.14 -20.34 -13.21
CA ALA A 2 10.61 -19.39 -12.21
C ALA A 2 9.64 -18.20 -12.24
N SER A 3 8.76 -18.09 -11.24
CA SER A 3 8.01 -16.86 -11.02
C SER A 3 9.04 -15.81 -10.62
N SER A 4 9.27 -14.82 -11.48
CA SER A 4 10.08 -13.67 -11.11
C SER A 4 9.26 -12.87 -10.11
N GLU A 5 9.59 -12.97 -8.83
CA GLU A 5 8.96 -12.16 -7.78
C GLU A 5 9.05 -10.68 -8.16
N LEU A 6 7.89 -10.05 -8.35
CA LEU A 6 7.80 -8.63 -8.67
C LEU A 6 7.72 -7.87 -7.36
N ASN A 7 8.57 -6.86 -7.18
CA ASN A 7 8.51 -6.00 -6.00
C ASN A 7 8.15 -4.59 -6.48
N ILE A 8 7.01 -4.07 -6.03
CA ILE A 8 6.51 -2.74 -6.39
C ILE A 8 6.52 -1.85 -5.15
N VAL A 9 6.99 -0.61 -5.34
CA VAL A 9 6.89 0.46 -4.35
C VAL A 9 6.15 1.63 -4.98
N ALA A 10 5.00 1.97 -4.41
CA ALA A 10 4.27 3.18 -4.77
C ALA A 10 4.43 4.25 -3.70
N LEU A 11 4.77 5.46 -4.12
CA LEU A 11 4.82 6.64 -3.25
C LEU A 11 3.59 7.49 -3.53
N VAL A 12 2.71 7.58 -2.53
CA VAL A 12 1.44 8.30 -2.63
C VAL A 12 1.52 9.57 -1.80
N TYR A 13 1.27 10.71 -2.45
CA TYR A 13 1.26 12.02 -1.83
C TYR A 13 -0.18 12.43 -1.55
N PRO A 14 -0.67 12.38 -0.30
CA PRO A 14 -2.00 12.85 0.02
C PRO A 14 -2.16 14.33 -0.31
N GLN A 15 -3.38 14.72 -0.65
CA GLN A 15 -3.77 16.13 -0.65
C GLN A 15 -3.64 16.71 0.78
N PRO A 16 -3.51 18.05 0.92
CA PRO A 16 -3.51 18.68 2.23
C PRO A 16 -4.69 18.22 3.09
N ASP A 17 -4.43 17.92 4.36
CA ASP A 17 -5.42 17.44 5.35
C ASP A 17 -6.13 16.11 5.02
N LYS A 18 -5.62 15.33 4.05
CA LYS A 18 -6.21 14.05 3.62
C LYS A 18 -5.41 12.81 4.01
N LEU A 19 -4.39 12.97 4.85
CA LEU A 19 -3.52 11.86 5.27
C LEU A 19 -4.31 10.73 5.96
N GLU A 20 -5.16 11.05 6.92
CA GLU A 20 -5.92 10.05 7.68
C GLU A 20 -6.94 9.33 6.80
N GLU A 21 -7.67 10.08 5.97
CA GLU A 21 -8.64 9.52 5.02
C GLU A 21 -7.97 8.58 4.03
N LEU A 22 -6.84 8.98 3.44
CA LEU A 22 -6.08 8.14 2.54
C LEU A 22 -5.52 6.90 3.24
N SER A 23 -5.04 7.04 4.48
CA SER A 23 -4.54 5.91 5.27
C SER A 23 -5.64 4.89 5.56
N ALA A 24 -6.85 5.35 5.87
CA ALA A 24 -8.01 4.49 6.08
C ALA A 24 -8.41 3.75 4.78
N LEU A 25 -8.41 4.45 3.64
CA LEU A 25 -8.67 3.84 2.33
C LEU A 25 -7.65 2.76 1.98
N LEU A 26 -6.36 3.02 2.22
CA LEU A 26 -5.29 2.05 1.98
C LEU A 26 -5.38 0.85 2.92
N ALA A 27 -5.83 1.03 4.16
CA ALA A 27 -6.09 -0.08 5.07
C ALA A 27 -7.23 -0.98 4.55
N THR A 28 -8.32 -0.39 4.05
CA THR A 28 -9.41 -1.17 3.42
C THR A 28 -8.94 -1.87 2.15
N LEU A 29 -8.17 -1.19 1.30
CA LEU A 29 -7.60 -1.80 0.09
C LEU A 29 -6.70 -2.98 0.44
N THR A 30 -5.84 -2.83 1.46
CA THR A 30 -4.96 -3.92 1.94
C THR A 30 -5.76 -5.16 2.35
N GLN A 31 -6.88 -4.97 3.05
CA GLN A 31 -7.77 -6.08 3.42
C GLN A 31 -8.41 -6.74 2.20
N GLN A 32 -8.80 -5.95 1.19
CA GLN A 32 -9.39 -6.48 -0.04
C GLN A 32 -8.37 -7.27 -0.87
N VAL A 33 -7.13 -6.78 -1.00
CA VAL A 33 -6.04 -7.50 -1.68
C VAL A 33 -5.76 -8.82 -0.98
N GLN A 34 -5.58 -8.80 0.34
CA GLN A 34 -5.35 -10.03 1.12
C GLN A 34 -6.49 -11.05 1.02
N ALA A 35 -7.73 -10.61 0.83
CA ALA A 35 -8.88 -11.50 0.73
C ALA A 35 -9.09 -12.07 -0.68
N ASN A 36 -8.70 -11.34 -1.73
CA ASN A 36 -9.09 -11.66 -3.11
C ASN A 36 -7.92 -12.00 -4.04
N GLU A 37 -6.67 -11.68 -3.67
CA GLU A 37 -5.48 -11.86 -4.48
C GLU A 37 -4.49 -12.80 -3.79
N PRO A 38 -4.69 -14.12 -3.87
CA PRO A 38 -3.87 -15.10 -3.15
C PRO A 38 -2.43 -15.19 -3.66
N ASP A 39 -2.15 -14.66 -4.86
CA ASP A 39 -0.81 -14.60 -5.44
C ASP A 39 0.01 -13.41 -4.92
N THR A 40 -0.65 -12.44 -4.28
CA THR A 40 0.02 -11.30 -3.63
C THR A 40 0.56 -11.74 -2.28
N LEU A 41 1.88 -11.87 -2.18
CA LEU A 41 2.58 -12.37 -0.99
C LEU A 41 2.58 -11.34 0.15
N VAL A 42 2.70 -10.06 -0.18
CA VAL A 42 2.80 -8.97 0.78
C VAL A 42 2.13 -7.72 0.20
N TYR A 43 1.23 -7.10 0.97
CA TYR A 43 0.68 -5.79 0.67
C TYR A 43 0.55 -4.99 1.97
N TYR A 44 1.29 -3.89 2.11
CA TYR A 44 1.17 -2.99 3.26
C TYR A 44 1.54 -1.55 2.92
N SER A 45 1.06 -0.62 3.73
CA SER A 45 1.33 0.81 3.57
C SER A 45 1.74 1.45 4.89
N PHE A 46 2.64 2.45 4.83
CA PHE A 46 3.02 3.25 5.99
C PHE A 46 3.30 4.71 5.61
N ALA A 47 2.93 5.63 6.49
CA ALA A 47 3.25 7.04 6.35
C ALA A 47 4.69 7.32 6.83
N ASN A 48 5.36 8.28 6.21
CA ASN A 48 6.59 8.84 6.75
C ASN A 48 6.30 9.66 8.04
N LYS A 49 7.35 9.98 8.80
CA LYS A 49 7.22 10.74 10.07
C LYS A 49 6.53 12.10 9.91
N GLU A 50 6.64 12.70 8.74
CA GLU A 50 6.08 14.02 8.42
C GLU A 50 4.62 13.95 7.97
N GLY A 51 4.09 12.74 7.68
CA GLY A 51 2.74 12.56 7.16
C GLY A 51 2.53 13.14 5.75
N THR A 52 3.61 13.33 5.00
CA THR A 52 3.60 13.93 3.66
C THR A 52 3.58 12.89 2.54
N VAL A 53 3.96 11.66 2.85
CA VAL A 53 4.04 10.54 1.89
C VAL A 53 3.59 9.27 2.57
N ILE A 54 2.76 8.49 1.88
CA ILE A 54 2.48 7.10 2.22
C ILE A 54 3.19 6.20 1.21
N SER A 55 4.05 5.32 1.70
CA SER A 55 4.69 4.28 0.89
C SER A 55 3.82 3.02 0.92
N VAL A 56 3.49 2.46 -0.24
CA VAL A 56 2.80 1.18 -0.39
C VAL A 56 3.79 0.18 -0.99
N ILE A 57 3.90 -0.99 -0.35
CA ILE A 57 4.80 -2.06 -0.74
C ILE A 57 3.97 -3.26 -1.14
N GLU A 58 4.24 -3.78 -2.33
CA GLU A 58 3.59 -4.96 -2.90
C GLU A 58 4.65 -5.96 -3.39
N ARG A 59 4.43 -7.23 -3.05
CA ARG A 59 5.22 -8.37 -3.51
C ARG A 59 4.32 -9.57 -3.71
#